data_AF-A0A060CH94-F1
#
_entry.id   AF-A0A060CH94-F1
#
_cell.length_a   1.000
_cell.length_b   1.000
_cell.length_c   1.000
_cell.angle_alpha   90.00
_cell.angle_beta   90.00
_cell.angle_gamma   90.00
#
_symmetry.space_group_name_H-M   'P 1'
#
loop_
_entity.id
_entity.type
_entity.pdbx_description
1 polymer ?
#
loop_
_entity_poly.entity_id
_entity_poly.type
_entity_poly.pdbx_seq_one_letter_code
_entity_poly.pdbx_strand_id
1 'polypeptide(L)'
;MQFGHFDDKAREYVITTPHTPYPWINYLGTQDFFSLISHTAGGYSFYRDAKLRRLTRYRYNNIPVDNGGRIFSINDDGDVWS
;
A
#
# COMPACT_ATOMS: atom_id res chain seq x y z
N MET A 1 -16.10 0.34 -16.76
CA MET A 1 -15.96 1.02 -15.45
C MET A 1 -14.48 1.27 -15.21
N GLN A 2 -14.09 2.42 -14.66
CA GLN A 2 -12.70 2.81 -14.40
C GLN A 2 -12.54 3.20 -12.92
N PHE A 3 -11.39 2.93 -12.31
CA PHE A 3 -11.08 3.21 -10.90
C PHE A 3 -9.93 4.22 -10.74
N GLY A 4 -9.48 4.78 -11.85
CA GLY A 4 -8.33 5.66 -11.96
C GLY A 4 -7.99 5.96 -13.42
N HIS A 5 -6.95 6.75 -13.63
CA HIS A 5 -6.48 7.17 -14.95
C HIS A 5 -4.96 7.43 -14.96
N PHE A 6 -4.35 7.45 -16.15
CA PHE A 6 -2.97 7.86 -16.31
C PHE A 6 -2.86 9.38 -16.25
N ASP A 7 -1.85 9.88 -15.53
CA ASP A 7 -1.32 11.22 -15.66
C ASP A 7 0.07 11.12 -16.29
N ASP A 8 0.12 11.29 -17.61
CA ASP A 8 1.37 11.14 -18.38
C ASP A 8 2.38 12.24 -18.04
N LYS A 9 1.92 13.42 -17.62
CA LYS A 9 2.78 14.55 -17.26
C LYS A 9 3.49 14.28 -15.93
N ALA A 10 2.75 13.74 -14.96
CA ALA A 10 3.31 13.31 -13.67
C ALA A 10 4.06 11.97 -13.80
N ARG A 11 3.76 11.17 -14.83
CA ARG A 11 4.18 9.77 -15.01
C ARG A 11 3.61 8.88 -13.91
N GLU A 12 2.33 9.07 -13.62
CA GLU A 12 1.61 8.42 -12.53
C GLU A 12 0.36 7.71 -13.02
N TYR A 13 -0.11 6.76 -12.22
CA TYR A 13 -1.46 6.22 -12.33
C TYR A 13 -2.26 6.69 -11.10
N VAL A 14 -3.25 7.54 -11.33
CA VAL A 14 -4.06 8.18 -10.28
C VAL A 14 -5.27 7.30 -9.98
N ILE A 15 -5.30 6.70 -8.79
CA ILE A 15 -6.43 5.92 -8.29
C ILE A 15 -7.38 6.86 -7.54
N THR A 16 -8.64 6.91 -7.95
CA THR A 16 -9.62 7.91 -7.43
C THR A 16 -10.64 7.31 -6.47
N THR A 17 -10.51 6.04 -6.12
CA THR A 17 -11.39 5.36 -5.16
C THR A 17 -10.61 4.30 -4.38
N PRO A 18 -10.87 4.13 -3.07
CA PRO A 18 -10.28 3.02 -2.31
C PRO A 18 -10.89 1.66 -2.69
N HIS A 19 -12.05 1.64 -3.38
CA HIS A 19 -12.79 0.43 -3.74
C HIS A 19 -12.37 -0.11 -5.12
N THR A 20 -11.09 -0.39 -5.31
CA THR A 20 -10.59 -1.05 -6.53
C THR A 20 -11.03 -2.53 -6.56
N PRO A 21 -11.07 -3.19 -7.74
CA PRO A 21 -11.43 -4.62 -7.83
C PRO A 21 -10.50 -5.56 -7.07
N TYR A 22 -9.26 -5.10 -6.83
CA TYR A 22 -8.24 -5.76 -6.01
C TYR A 22 -7.23 -4.71 -5.54
N PRO A 23 -6.50 -4.90 -4.43
CA PRO A 23 -5.44 -4.00 -4.01
C PRO A 23 -4.42 -3.76 -5.13
N TRP A 24 -4.24 -2.50 -5.53
CA TRP A 24 -3.26 -2.10 -6.53
C TRP A 24 -2.03 -1.58 -5.81
N ILE A 25 -0.87 -2.14 -6.14
CA ILE A 25 0.38 -1.86 -5.44
C ILE A 25 1.35 -1.05 -6.29
N ASN A 26 2.28 -0.40 -5.62
CA ASN A 26 3.50 0.13 -6.17
C ASN A 26 4.72 -0.44 -5.42
N TYR A 27 5.89 -0.31 -6.04
CA TYR A 27 7.18 -0.65 -5.46
C TYR A 27 7.97 0.62 -5.15
N LEU A 28 8.52 0.69 -3.94
CA LEU A 28 9.46 1.74 -3.54
C LEU A 28 10.85 1.13 -3.37
N GLY A 29 11.88 1.85 -3.86
CA GLY A 29 13.29 1.47 -3.75
C GLY A 29 13.86 0.82 -5.01
N THR A 30 15.09 1.20 -5.35
CA THR A 30 15.82 0.75 -6.57
C THR A 30 17.20 0.16 -6.26
N GLN A 31 17.56 0.07 -4.97
CA GLN A 31 18.86 -0.42 -4.50
C GLN A 31 18.67 -1.60 -3.55
N ASP A 32 19.01 -1.47 -2.27
CA ASP A 32 18.98 -2.59 -1.33
C ASP A 32 17.73 -2.62 -0.45
N PHE A 33 17.03 -1.50 -0.28
CA PHE A 33 15.82 -1.42 0.54
C PHE A 33 14.57 -1.30 -0.33
N PHE A 34 13.57 -2.13 -0.05
CA PHE A 34 12.36 -2.23 -0.87
C PHE A 34 11.09 -2.17 -0.03
N SER A 35 10.01 -1.67 -0.63
CA SER A 35 8.66 -1.75 -0.08
C SER A 35 7.65 -2.08 -1.16
N LEU A 36 6.71 -2.97 -0.83
CA LEU A 36 5.43 -3.07 -1.52
C LEU A 36 4.44 -2.19 -0.77
N ILE A 37 3.77 -1.28 -1.46
CA ILE A 37 2.76 -0.38 -0.88
C ILE A 37 1.49 -0.40 -1.73
N SER A 38 0.33 -0.66 -1.13
CA SER A 38 -0.96 -0.57 -1.83
C SER A 38 -1.53 0.86 -1.84
N HIS A 39 -2.57 1.08 -2.63
CA HIS A 39 -3.32 2.34 -2.66
C HIS A 39 -4.03 2.67 -1.33
N THR A 40 -4.13 1.71 -0.41
CA THR A 40 -4.61 1.86 0.98
C THR A 40 -3.49 1.66 2.02
N ALA A 41 -2.24 1.92 1.63
CA ALA A 41 -1.04 1.86 2.48
C ALA A 41 -0.68 0.47 3.06
N GLY A 42 -1.29 -0.59 2.55
CA GLY A 42 -0.98 -1.97 2.85
C GLY A 42 0.41 -2.42 2.39
N GLY A 43 0.82 -3.62 2.77
CA GLY A 43 2.08 -4.23 2.35
C GLY A 43 3.18 -4.22 3.41
N TYR A 44 4.43 -4.41 2.97
CA TYR A 44 5.60 -4.55 3.85
C TYR A 44 6.92 -4.09 3.21
N SER A 45 7.95 -3.96 4.04
CA SER A 45 9.29 -3.54 3.65
C SER A 45 10.35 -4.57 4.04
N PHE A 46 11.43 -4.64 3.27
CA PHE A 46 12.53 -5.57 3.50
C PHE A 46 13.86 -4.99 2.96
N TYR A 47 14.98 -5.49 3.50
CA TYR A 47 16.32 -5.13 3.03
C TYR A 47 16.97 -6.33 2.32
N ARG A 48 17.15 -6.23 1.01
CA ARG A 48 17.74 -7.20 0.06
C ARG A 48 16.96 -8.51 -0.09
N ASP A 49 16.57 -9.15 1.00
CA ASP A 49 15.92 -10.46 1.00
C ASP A 49 14.55 -10.41 1.69
N ALA A 50 13.48 -10.63 0.90
CA ALA A 50 12.10 -10.59 1.38
C ALA A 50 11.69 -11.75 2.30
N LYS A 51 12.50 -12.81 2.39
CA LYS A 51 12.31 -13.97 3.28
C LYS A 51 13.12 -13.82 4.57
N LEU A 52 14.40 -13.48 4.45
CA LEU A 52 15.36 -13.50 5.56
C LEU A 52 15.52 -12.15 6.26
N ARG A 53 15.15 -11.04 5.61
CA ARG A 53 15.37 -9.67 6.12
C ARG A 53 14.13 -8.80 5.94
N ARG A 54 12.96 -9.37 6.23
CA ARG A 54 11.68 -8.66 6.25
C ARG A 54 11.54 -7.86 7.54
N LEU A 55 11.26 -6.56 7.41
CA LEU A 55 11.11 -5.65 8.56
C LEU A 55 9.68 -5.65 9.09
N THR A 56 8.69 -5.54 8.21
CA THR A 56 7.27 -5.45 8.60
C THR A 56 6.50 -6.68 8.15
N ARG A 57 5.52 -7.11 8.97
CA ARG A 57 4.71 -8.30 8.68
C ARG A 57 3.58 -7.94 7.72
N TYR A 58 3.28 -8.84 6.80
CA TYR A 58 2.12 -8.78 5.91
C TYR A 58 1.47 -10.16 5.80
N ARG A 59 0.14 -10.20 5.70
CA ARG A 59 -0.66 -11.43 5.59
C ARG A 59 -1.22 -11.55 4.17
N TYR A 60 -0.71 -12.51 3.42
CA TYR A 60 -1.33 -12.92 2.16
C TYR A 60 -2.64 -13.64 2.45
N ASN A 61 -3.62 -13.54 1.52
CA ASN A 61 -4.95 -14.14 1.65
C ASN A 61 -5.67 -13.77 2.97
N ASN A 62 -5.46 -12.54 3.44
CA ASN A 62 -6.18 -12.02 4.60
C ASN A 62 -7.67 -11.78 4.25
N ILE A 63 -8.53 -11.74 5.27
CA ILE A 63 -9.95 -11.42 5.12
C ILE A 63 -10.28 -10.27 6.09
N PRO A 64 -10.57 -9.05 5.61
CA PRO A 64 -10.49 -8.61 4.21
C PRO A 64 -9.04 -8.56 3.70
N VAL A 65 -8.88 -8.57 2.37
CA VAL A 65 -7.57 -8.48 1.72
C VAL A 65 -6.87 -7.16 2.08
N ASP A 66 -5.54 -7.18 2.14
CA ASP A 66 -4.70 -6.00 2.37
C ASP A 66 -4.95 -5.26 3.72
N ASN A 67 -5.58 -5.94 4.69
CA ASN A 67 -5.79 -5.40 6.02
C ASN A 67 -4.54 -5.51 6.90
N GLY A 68 -3.58 -4.62 6.65
CA GLY A 68 -2.33 -4.48 7.39
C GLY A 68 -1.27 -3.74 6.58
N GLY A 69 -0.70 -2.68 7.16
CA GLY A 69 0.22 -1.79 6.45
C GLY A 69 0.80 -0.70 7.34
N ARG A 70 1.10 0.45 6.72
CA ARG A 70 1.56 1.65 7.42
C ARG A 70 0.34 2.53 7.64
N ILE A 71 -0.24 2.44 8.83
CA ILE A 71 -1.51 3.08 9.15
C ILE A 71 -1.24 4.30 10.04
N PHE A 72 -1.80 5.44 9.64
CA PHE A 72 -1.83 6.65 10.45
C PHE A 72 -3.26 6.85 10.91
N SER A 73 -3.47 6.85 12.22
CA SER A 73 -4.79 7.13 12.79
C SER A 73 -4.87 8.59 13.21
N ILE A 74 -5.89 9.28 12.75
CA ILE A 74 -6.24 10.64 13.19
C ILE A 74 -7.31 10.51 14.27
N ASN A 75 -7.11 11.19 15.40
CA ASN A 75 -8.14 11.35 16.43
C ASN A 75 -8.56 12.82 16.43
N ASP A 76 -9.85 13.06 16.19
CA ASP A 76 -10.47 14.38 16.23
C ASP A 76 -11.65 14.33 17.21
N ASP A 77 -11.42 14.84 18.42
CA ASP A 77 -12.39 14.85 19.54
C ASP A 77 -13.09 13.50 19.80
N GLY A 78 -12.36 12.39 19.61
CA GLY A 78 -12.86 11.03 19.83
C GLY A 78 -13.34 10.28 18.58
N ASP A 79 -13.52 10.97 17.45
CA ASP A 79 -13.67 10.30 16.15
C ASP A 79 -12.30 9.84 15.65
N VAL A 80 -12.23 8.59 15.15
CA VAL A 80 -10.96 7.97 14.75
C VAL A 80 -11.07 7.39 13.35
N TRP A 81 -10.21 7.87 12.46
CA TRP A 81 -10.16 7.43 11.07
C TRP A 81 -8.72 7.30 10.57
N SER A 82 -8.57 6.75 9.37
CA SER A 82 -7.31 6.56 8.65
C SER A 82 -7.51 6.85 7.17
#